data_AF-A0A3D3MFV1-F1
#
_entry.id   AF-A0A3D3MFV1-F1
#
_cell.length_a   1.000
_cell.length_b   1.000
_cell.length_c   1.000
_cell.angle_alpha   90.00
_cell.angle_beta   90.00
_cell.angle_gamma   90.00
#
_symmetry.space_group_name_H-M   'P 1'
#
loop_
_entity.id
_entity.type
_entity.pdbx_description
1 polymer ?
#
loop_
_entity_poly.entity_id
_entity_poly.type
_entity_poly.pdbx_seq_one_letter_code
_entity_poly.pdbx_strand_id
1 'polypeptide(L)'
;MKKRKEFIFKNVLPFHMIWTILIVIPSMALFGTLYYFLLQGTFNFSFLILFALLYFGTCYVLLKAVSVEVTLWFDDHNFYIKKGKRNPEQYLKTDIKGFYAHDYETVNPQLQSSKIYFTFSLKNNKTIHLYDVEYKNQYDEGKGAELEKFLKEAQNELQFSKKEKKNNYQNIYWYSNGQL
;
A
#
# COMPACT_ATOMS: atom_id res chain seq x y z
N MET A 1 3.11 -18.33 -26.94
CA MET A 1 2.48 -17.32 -26.07
C MET A 1 2.91 -17.56 -24.63
N LYS A 2 3.57 -16.60 -23.99
CA LYS A 2 4.00 -16.68 -22.58
C LYS A 2 2.73 -16.75 -21.72
N LYS A 3 2.62 -17.73 -20.80
CA LYS A 3 1.46 -17.85 -19.91
C LYS A 3 1.39 -16.59 -19.04
N ARG A 4 0.27 -15.88 -19.09
CA ARG A 4 0.05 -14.63 -18.34
C ARG A 4 0.17 -14.93 -16.84
N LYS A 5 1.18 -14.36 -16.18
CA LYS A 5 1.31 -14.45 -14.72
C LYS A 5 0.58 -13.25 -14.11
N GLU A 6 -0.50 -13.54 -13.41
CA GLU A 6 -1.26 -12.55 -12.67
C GLU A 6 -0.89 -12.62 -11.19
N PHE A 7 -0.70 -11.46 -10.57
CA PHE A 7 -0.45 -11.29 -9.15
C PHE A 7 -1.66 -10.61 -8.52
N ILE A 8 -2.22 -11.18 -7.45
CA ILE A 8 -3.48 -10.73 -6.89
C ILE A 8 -3.26 -10.30 -5.44
N PHE A 9 -3.38 -9.00 -5.21
CA PHE A 9 -3.22 -8.42 -3.89
C PHE A 9 -4.56 -7.98 -3.33
N LYS A 10 -4.90 -8.45 -2.14
CA LYS A 10 -6.14 -8.08 -1.43
C LYS A 10 -5.90 -6.94 -0.45
N ASN A 11 -6.96 -6.22 -0.12
CA ASN A 11 -6.96 -5.12 0.86
C ASN A 11 -5.96 -4.00 0.53
N VAL A 12 -5.94 -3.56 -0.74
CA VAL A 12 -5.03 -2.51 -1.22
C VAL A 12 -5.74 -1.16 -1.25
N LEU A 13 -5.06 -0.11 -0.80
CA LEU A 13 -5.41 1.29 -1.06
C LEU A 13 -4.71 1.76 -2.33
N PRO A 14 -5.44 1.94 -3.45
CA PRO A 14 -4.85 2.31 -4.74
C PRO A 14 -4.69 3.85 -4.87
N PHE A 15 -4.35 4.54 -3.79
CA PHE A 15 -4.26 6.01 -3.72
C PHE A 15 -3.19 6.46 -2.71
N HIS A 16 -2.80 7.74 -2.79
CA HIS A 16 -1.77 8.29 -1.90
C HIS A 16 -2.21 8.24 -0.43
N MET A 17 -1.33 7.81 0.48
CA MET A 17 -1.65 7.59 1.91
C MET A 17 -2.23 8.83 2.60
N ILE A 18 -1.86 10.04 2.14
CA ILE A 18 -2.40 11.31 2.65
C ILE A 18 -3.93 11.41 2.54
N TRP A 19 -4.55 10.74 1.57
CA TRP A 19 -6.01 10.76 1.41
C TRP A 19 -6.75 10.00 2.51
N THR A 20 -6.05 9.16 3.31
CA THR A 20 -6.65 8.54 4.50
C THR A 20 -7.05 9.57 5.55
N ILE A 21 -6.48 10.78 5.52
CA ILE A 21 -6.84 11.90 6.39
C ILE A 21 -8.32 12.28 6.24
N LEU A 22 -8.92 12.08 5.07
CA LEU A 22 -10.36 12.31 4.83
C LEU A 22 -11.27 11.34 5.59
N ILE A 23 -10.73 10.22 6.09
CA ILE A 23 -11.44 9.29 6.98
C ILE A 23 -11.09 9.59 8.43
N VAL A 24 -9.80 9.78 8.71
CA VAL A 24 -9.25 9.98 10.05
C VAL A 24 -9.78 11.25 10.72
N ILE A 25 -9.71 12.41 10.06
CA ILE A 25 -10.13 13.69 10.66
C ILE A 25 -11.64 13.72 10.97
N PRO A 26 -12.54 13.38 10.02
CA PRO A 26 -13.97 13.40 10.31
C PRO A 26 -14.37 12.39 11.40
N SER A 27 -13.74 11.21 11.43
CA SER A 27 -13.98 10.22 12.49
C SER A 27 -13.55 10.76 13.84
N MET A 28 -12.37 11.40 13.91
CA MET A 28 -11.89 12.01 15.15
C MET A 28 -12.82 13.12 15.65
N ALA A 29 -13.29 14.00 14.74
CA ALA A 29 -14.24 15.04 15.08
C ALA A 29 -15.57 14.46 15.62
N LEU A 30 -16.11 13.44 14.94
CA LEU A 30 -17.34 12.77 15.36
C LEU A 30 -17.24 12.19 16.78
N PHE A 31 -16.21 11.37 17.04
CA PHE A 31 -16.05 10.74 18.36
C PHE A 31 -15.66 11.76 19.44
N GLY A 32 -14.88 12.79 19.10
CA GLY A 32 -14.56 13.89 20.02
C GLY A 32 -15.80 14.69 20.43
N THR A 33 -16.65 15.06 19.48
CA THR A 33 -17.92 15.77 19.75
C THR A 33 -18.88 14.90 20.55
N LEU A 34 -19.02 13.62 20.21
CA LEU A 34 -19.86 12.67 20.96
C LEU A 34 -19.38 12.51 22.41
N TYR A 35 -18.08 12.37 22.63
CA TYR A 35 -17.50 12.29 23.97
C TYR A 35 -17.81 13.56 24.78
N TYR A 36 -17.58 14.74 24.19
CA TYR A 36 -17.85 16.01 24.85
C TYR A 36 -19.33 16.18 25.20
N PHE A 37 -20.23 15.82 24.28
CA PHE A 37 -21.68 15.94 24.49
C PHE A 37 -22.19 15.01 25.59
N LEU A 38 -21.75 13.75 25.62
CA LEU A 38 -22.21 12.76 26.59
C LEU A 38 -21.71 13.02 28.01
N LEU A 39 -20.49 13.53 28.15
CA LEU A 39 -19.89 13.81 29.46
C LEU A 39 -19.99 15.27 29.86
N GLN A 40 -20.61 16.12 29.04
CA GLN A 40 -20.79 17.55 29.29
C GLN A 40 -19.47 18.26 29.65
N GLY A 41 -18.36 17.84 29.04
CA GLY A 41 -17.02 18.37 29.33
C GLY A 41 -16.35 17.84 30.61
N THR A 42 -16.99 16.95 31.37
CA THR A 42 -16.31 16.26 32.48
C THR A 42 -15.33 15.21 31.95
N PHE A 43 -14.11 15.23 32.45
CA PHE A 43 -13.09 14.29 32.02
C PHE A 43 -13.28 12.93 32.68
N ASN A 44 -13.36 11.87 31.87
CA ASN A 44 -13.31 10.49 32.35
C ASN A 44 -12.40 9.65 31.46
N PHE A 45 -11.30 9.19 32.03
CA PHE A 45 -10.26 8.44 31.32
C PHE A 45 -10.76 7.11 30.73
N SER A 46 -11.62 6.38 31.45
CA SER A 46 -12.18 5.11 30.97
C SER A 46 -13.05 5.33 29.73
N PHE A 47 -13.88 6.38 29.73
CA PHE A 47 -14.64 6.75 28.55
C PHE A 47 -13.74 7.24 27.41
N LEU A 48 -12.67 7.99 27.71
CA LEU A 48 -11.72 8.43 26.69
C LEU A 48 -11.11 7.23 25.95
N ILE A 49 -10.68 6.20 26.69
CA ILE A 49 -10.15 4.96 26.10
C ILE A 49 -11.22 4.28 25.22
N LEU A 50 -12.45 4.16 25.71
CA LEU A 50 -13.55 3.57 24.95
C LEU A 50 -13.79 4.31 23.63
N PHE A 51 -13.85 5.64 23.67
CA PHE A 51 -14.04 6.48 22.49
C PHE A 51 -12.86 6.40 21.52
N ALA A 52 -11.63 6.33 22.04
CA ALA A 52 -10.44 6.09 21.22
C ALA A 52 -10.52 4.73 20.51
N LEU A 53 -10.93 3.66 21.20
CA LEU A 53 -11.12 2.34 20.59
C LEU A 53 -12.19 2.35 19.49
N LEU A 54 -13.34 3.00 19.74
CA LEU A 54 -14.40 3.16 18.75
C LEU A 54 -13.92 3.95 17.53
N TYR A 55 -13.15 5.01 17.76
CA TYR A 55 -12.52 5.81 16.72
C TYR A 55 -11.57 4.97 15.85
N PHE A 56 -10.59 4.29 16.47
CA PHE A 56 -9.64 3.45 15.72
C PHE A 56 -10.34 2.29 14.99
N GLY A 57 -11.31 1.65 15.64
CA GLY A 57 -12.12 0.59 15.03
C GLY A 57 -12.90 1.09 13.80
N THR A 58 -13.51 2.27 13.91
CA THR A 58 -14.25 2.89 12.79
C THR A 58 -13.32 3.26 11.64
N CYS A 59 -12.19 3.89 11.91
CA CYS A 59 -11.18 4.18 10.90
C CYS A 59 -10.71 2.91 10.17
N TYR A 60 -10.44 1.83 10.91
CA TYR A 60 -10.05 0.55 10.33
C TYR A 60 -11.15 -0.03 9.42
N VAL A 61 -12.40 -0.07 9.88
CA VAL A 61 -13.53 -0.60 9.10
C VAL A 61 -13.74 0.23 7.83
N LEU A 62 -13.69 1.56 7.92
CA LEU A 62 -13.84 2.44 6.76
C LEU A 62 -12.70 2.27 5.76
N LEU A 63 -11.45 2.23 6.23
CA LEU A 63 -10.28 1.98 5.37
C LEU A 63 -10.37 0.61 4.68
N LYS A 64 -10.84 -0.41 5.39
CA LYS A 64 -11.07 -1.75 4.83
C LYS A 64 -12.20 -1.76 3.80
N ALA A 65 -13.26 -0.98 4.03
CA ALA A 65 -14.39 -0.87 3.10
C ALA A 65 -14.01 -0.18 1.78
N VAL A 66 -13.09 0.79 1.80
CA VAL A 66 -12.59 1.46 0.58
C VAL A 66 -11.41 0.72 -0.08
N SER A 67 -10.88 -0.30 0.58
CA SER A 67 -9.84 -1.14 0.04
C SER A 67 -10.37 -2.01 -1.10
N VAL A 68 -9.49 -2.32 -2.05
CA VAL A 68 -9.85 -3.14 -3.21
C VAL A 68 -8.85 -4.26 -3.42
N GLU A 69 -9.30 -5.28 -4.13
CA GLU A 69 -8.40 -6.25 -4.74
C GLU A 69 -7.70 -5.60 -5.94
N VAL A 70 -6.38 -5.79 -6.07
CA VAL A 70 -5.58 -5.29 -7.18
C VAL A 70 -4.94 -6.47 -7.89
N THR A 71 -5.24 -6.64 -9.17
CA THR A 71 -4.59 -7.62 -10.03
C THR A 71 -3.55 -6.91 -10.90
N LEU A 72 -2.31 -7.41 -10.88
CA LEU A 72 -1.18 -6.89 -11.63
C LEU A 72 -0.67 -7.96 -12.59
N TRP A 73 -0.34 -7.57 -13.81
CA TRP A 73 0.34 -8.46 -14.76
C TRP A 73 1.09 -7.66 -15.82
N PHE A 74 1.97 -8.35 -16.52
CA PHE A 74 2.72 -7.82 -17.65
C PHE A 74 2.36 -8.59 -18.92
N ASP A 75 2.35 -7.91 -20.06
CA ASP A 75 2.46 -8.55 -21.38
C ASP A 75 3.82 -8.16 -22.01
N ASP A 76 4.00 -8.29 -23.32
CA ASP A 76 5.28 -7.95 -23.97
C ASP A 76 5.66 -6.46 -23.81
N HIS A 77 4.69 -5.54 -23.86
CA HIS A 77 4.94 -4.08 -23.94
C HIS A 77 4.37 -3.28 -22.76
N ASN A 78 3.43 -3.85 -22.02
CA ASN A 78 2.58 -3.15 -21.07
C ASN A 78 2.63 -3.78 -19.69
N PHE A 79 2.40 -2.91 -18.72
CA PHE A 79 2.04 -3.21 -17.35
C PHE A 79 0.56 -2.88 -17.15
N TYR A 80 -0.19 -3.79 -16.55
CA TYR A 80 -1.61 -3.60 -16.31
C TYR A 80 -1.94 -3.66 -14.83
N ILE A 81 -2.93 -2.84 -14.47
CA ILE A 81 -3.43 -2.75 -13.11
C ILE A 81 -4.96 -2.78 -13.15
N LYS A 82 -5.54 -3.83 -12.58
CA LYS A 82 -6.99 -3.93 -12.39
C LYS A 82 -7.33 -3.68 -10.93
N LYS A 83 -8.13 -2.65 -10.65
CA LYS A 83 -8.57 -2.26 -9.30
C LYS A 83 -10.02 -2.71 -9.09
N GLY A 84 -10.21 -3.80 -8.38
CA GLY A 84 -11.51 -4.43 -8.13
C GLY A 84 -12.20 -4.84 -9.42
N LYS A 85 -13.48 -4.46 -9.57
CA LYS A 85 -14.31 -4.77 -10.74
C LYS A 85 -14.13 -3.78 -11.90
N ARG A 86 -13.21 -2.80 -11.80
CA ARG A 86 -12.98 -1.82 -12.86
C ARG A 86 -12.26 -2.45 -14.05
N ASN A 87 -12.32 -1.76 -15.19
CA ASN A 87 -11.51 -2.11 -16.36
C ASN A 87 -10.02 -1.97 -16.02
N PRO A 88 -9.16 -2.83 -16.60
CA PRO A 88 -7.71 -2.71 -16.43
C PRO A 88 -7.18 -1.35 -16.92
N GLU A 89 -6.40 -0.68 -16.09
CA GLU A 89 -5.57 0.44 -16.50
C GLU A 89 -4.30 -0.13 -17.15
N GLN A 90 -3.94 0.38 -18.33
CA GLN A 90 -2.80 -0.07 -19.11
C GLN A 90 -1.73 1.03 -19.14
N TYR A 91 -0.48 0.62 -18.92
CA TYR A 91 0.69 1.50 -18.97
C TYR A 91 1.76 0.86 -19.84
N LEU A 92 2.36 1.62 -20.76
CA LEU A 92 3.54 1.15 -21.46
C LEU A 92 4.67 0.96 -20.44
N LYS A 93 5.39 -0.16 -20.53
CA LYS A 93 6.54 -0.42 -19.64
C LYS A 93 7.60 0.68 -19.77
N THR A 94 7.78 1.18 -20.99
CA THR A 94 8.71 2.28 -21.31
C THR A 94 8.32 3.61 -20.67
N ASP A 95 7.08 3.77 -20.19
CA ASP A 95 6.62 4.97 -19.49
C ASP A 95 6.85 4.90 -17.98
N ILE A 96 7.24 3.75 -17.44
CA ILE A 96 7.57 3.61 -16.02
C ILE A 96 9.02 4.07 -15.84
N LYS A 97 9.25 5.09 -15.00
CA LYS A 97 10.59 5.61 -14.66
C LYS A 97 11.29 4.72 -13.62
N GLY A 98 10.49 4.15 -12.72
CA GLY A 98 10.95 3.34 -11.60
C GLY A 98 9.83 3.19 -10.58
N PHE A 99 10.11 2.46 -9.50
CA PHE A 99 9.16 2.33 -8.41
C PHE A 99 9.83 2.22 -7.05
N TYR A 100 9.15 2.69 -6.01
CA TYR A 100 9.52 2.37 -4.63
C TYR A 100 8.80 1.10 -4.18
N ALA A 101 9.55 0.20 -3.55
CA ALA A 101 9.02 -1.01 -2.91
C ALA A 101 9.81 -1.38 -1.66
N HIS A 102 9.23 -2.21 -0.79
CA HIS A 102 10.03 -2.86 0.24
C HIS A 102 11.04 -3.83 -0.38
N ASP A 103 12.18 -4.02 0.29
CA ASP A 103 13.08 -5.13 -0.04
C ASP A 103 12.52 -6.43 0.53
N TYR A 104 11.62 -7.04 -0.25
CA TYR A 104 10.93 -8.28 0.10
C TYR A 104 11.85 -9.51 0.11
N GLU A 105 13.08 -9.39 -0.41
CA GLU A 105 14.08 -10.46 -0.43
C GLU A 105 14.92 -10.52 0.86
N THR A 106 14.71 -9.57 1.79
CA THR A 106 15.52 -9.52 3.00
C THR A 106 15.30 -10.72 3.91
N VAL A 107 16.39 -11.31 4.38
CA VAL A 107 16.37 -12.40 5.38
C VAL A 107 16.44 -11.88 6.81
N ASN A 108 16.63 -10.57 7.01
CA ASN A 108 16.68 -9.98 8.35
C ASN A 108 15.26 -9.88 8.94
N PRO A 109 14.93 -10.62 10.02
CA PRO A 109 13.57 -10.65 10.57
C PRO A 109 13.06 -9.27 11.03
N GLN A 110 13.96 -8.36 11.43
CA GLN A 110 13.59 -7.01 11.85
C GLN A 110 13.18 -6.10 10.68
N LEU A 111 13.58 -6.45 9.46
CA LEU A 111 13.33 -5.67 8.24
C LEU A 111 12.36 -6.36 7.27
N GLN A 112 12.01 -7.61 7.55
CA GLN A 112 11.01 -8.36 6.80
C GLN A 112 9.65 -7.67 6.87
N SER A 113 8.99 -7.59 5.73
CA SER A 113 7.68 -6.98 5.60
C SER A 113 6.84 -7.79 4.64
N SER A 114 5.65 -8.17 5.06
CA SER A 114 4.59 -8.71 4.19
C SER A 114 3.55 -7.64 3.86
N LYS A 115 3.90 -6.35 4.06
CA LYS A 115 3.04 -5.21 3.76
C LYS A 115 3.21 -4.81 2.30
N ILE A 116 2.09 -4.61 1.61
CA ILE A 116 2.07 -4.10 0.25
C ILE A 116 2.52 -2.63 0.27
N TYR A 117 3.61 -2.34 -0.44
CA TYR A 117 4.08 -0.98 -0.67
C TYR A 117 4.68 -0.92 -2.07
N PHE A 118 3.92 -0.43 -3.04
CA PHE A 118 4.44 -0.10 -4.36
C PHE A 118 4.04 1.32 -4.74
N THR A 119 5.01 2.10 -5.20
CA THR A 119 4.80 3.44 -5.73
C THR A 119 5.49 3.55 -7.08
N PHE A 120 4.76 3.33 -8.17
CA PHE A 120 5.31 3.43 -9.53
C PHE A 120 5.27 4.88 -10.00
N SER A 121 6.42 5.41 -10.41
CA SER A 121 6.53 6.75 -10.98
C SER A 121 6.54 6.66 -12.50
N LEU A 122 5.65 7.39 -13.15
CA LEU A 122 5.55 7.45 -14.60
C LEU A 122 6.29 8.66 -15.18
N LYS A 123 6.63 8.59 -16.48
CA LYS A 123 7.34 9.67 -17.18
C LYS A 123 6.60 10.99 -17.18
N ASN A 124 5.27 10.95 -17.24
CA ASN A 124 4.37 12.10 -17.16
C ASN A 124 4.15 12.66 -15.75
N ASN A 125 5.01 12.31 -14.79
CA ASN A 125 4.95 12.72 -13.38
C ASN A 125 3.71 12.25 -12.61
N LYS A 126 2.90 11.35 -13.19
CA LYS A 126 1.86 10.65 -12.43
C LYS A 126 2.50 9.52 -11.62
N THR A 127 1.87 9.22 -10.50
CA THR A 127 2.30 8.15 -9.61
C THR A 127 1.15 7.20 -9.33
N ILE A 128 1.45 5.90 -9.36
CA ILE A 128 0.52 4.85 -9.01
C ILE A 128 0.90 4.33 -7.63
N HIS A 129 -0.04 4.42 -6.69
CA HIS A 129 0.16 4.01 -5.32
C HIS A 129 -0.60 2.73 -5.04
N LEU A 130 0.06 1.75 -4.44
CA LEU A 130 -0.55 0.52 -3.93
C LEU A 130 -0.03 0.32 -2.50
N TYR A 131 -0.91 0.50 -1.52
CA TYR A 131 -0.56 0.34 -0.10
C TYR A 131 -1.43 -0.68 0.58
N ASP A 132 -0.88 -1.37 1.56
CA ASP A 132 -1.64 -2.24 2.45
C ASP A 132 -2.59 -1.46 3.35
N VAL A 133 -3.81 -1.95 3.52
CA VAL A 133 -4.69 -1.54 4.63
C VAL A 133 -4.35 -2.29 5.90
N GLU A 134 -3.94 -3.55 5.79
CA GLU A 134 -3.84 -4.40 6.95
C GLU A 134 -2.54 -4.14 7.71
N TYR A 135 -2.70 -3.64 8.92
CA TYR A 135 -1.62 -3.60 9.90
C TYR A 135 -1.58 -4.94 10.65
N LYS A 136 -0.95 -5.95 10.05
CA LYS A 136 -0.51 -7.14 10.80
C LYS A 136 0.92 -6.91 11.29
N ASN A 137 1.14 -7.10 12.59
CA ASN A 137 2.47 -7.06 13.20
C ASN A 137 3.27 -8.33 12.91
N GLN A 138 2.59 -9.45 12.62
CA GLN A 138 3.23 -10.70 12.27
C GLN A 138 3.46 -10.78 10.76
N TYR A 139 4.64 -11.27 10.38
CA TYR A 139 4.97 -11.55 8.99
C TYR A 139 4.14 -12.72 8.48
N ASP A 140 3.47 -12.53 7.34
CA ASP A 140 2.75 -13.56 6.61
C ASP A 140 3.66 -14.13 5.51
N GLU A 141 4.12 -15.37 5.67
CA GLU A 141 5.05 -16.02 4.75
C GLU A 141 4.47 -16.15 3.33
N GLY A 142 3.17 -16.49 3.22
CA GLY A 142 2.52 -16.67 1.93
C GLY A 142 2.43 -15.36 1.16
N LYS A 143 1.98 -14.30 1.84
CA LYS A 143 1.90 -12.96 1.27
C LYS A 143 3.27 -12.38 0.94
N GLY A 144 4.24 -12.57 1.84
CA GLY A 144 5.63 -12.14 1.63
C GLY A 144 6.26 -12.80 0.40
N ALA A 145 6.09 -14.11 0.24
CA ALA A 145 6.59 -14.84 -0.93
C ALA A 145 5.92 -14.39 -2.25
N GLU A 146 4.63 -14.03 -2.23
CA GLU A 146 3.95 -13.48 -3.41
C GLU A 146 4.48 -12.08 -3.77
N LEU A 147 4.73 -11.23 -2.77
CA LEU A 147 5.33 -9.91 -2.94
C LEU A 147 6.76 -9.99 -3.48
N GLU A 148 7.56 -10.92 -2.97
CA GLU A 148 8.92 -11.19 -3.46
C GLU A 148 8.89 -11.66 -4.93
N LYS A 149 8.00 -12.60 -5.27
CA LYS A 149 7.82 -13.06 -6.65
C LYS A 149 7.42 -11.93 -7.58
N PHE A 150 6.48 -11.08 -7.17
CA PHE A 150 6.07 -9.92 -7.96
C PHE A 150 7.20 -8.91 -8.12
N LEU A 151 7.95 -8.61 -7.05
CA LEU A 151 9.09 -7.71 -7.11
C LEU A 151 10.12 -8.20 -8.14
N LYS A 152 10.49 -9.48 -8.08
CA LYS A 152 11.41 -10.11 -9.05
C LYS A 152 10.88 -10.05 -10.47
N GLU A 153 9.60 -10.36 -10.68
CA GLU A 153 8.99 -10.28 -12.01
C GLU A 153 8.99 -8.84 -12.52
N ALA A 154 8.64 -7.84 -11.70
CA ALA A 154 8.66 -6.43 -12.06
C ALA A 154 10.07 -5.94 -12.40
N GLN A 155 11.09 -6.36 -11.63
CA GLN A 155 12.49 -6.07 -11.96
C GLN A 155 12.90 -6.65 -13.32
N ASN A 156 12.51 -7.89 -13.61
CA ASN A 156 12.84 -8.54 -14.87
C ASN A 156 12.10 -7.92 -16.06
N GLU A 157 10.79 -7.73 -15.95
CA GLU A 157 9.93 -7.20 -17.02
C GLU A 157 10.21 -5.72 -17.32
N LEU A 158 10.67 -4.94 -16.34
CA LEU A 158 11.04 -3.53 -16.50
C LEU A 158 12.55 -3.31 -16.65
N GLN A 159 13.36 -4.37 -16.51
CA GLN A 159 14.83 -4.31 -16.49
C GLN A 159 15.37 -3.35 -15.41
N PHE A 160 14.74 -3.36 -14.24
CA PHE A 160 15.08 -2.50 -13.10
C PHE A 160 15.90 -3.24 -12.05
N SER A 161 16.77 -2.50 -11.37
CA SER A 161 17.58 -3.00 -10.26
C SER A 161 17.38 -2.13 -9.03
N LYS A 162 17.56 -2.72 -7.85
CA LYS A 162 17.59 -2.00 -6.58
C LYS A 162 18.73 -0.97 -6.60
N LYS A 163 18.43 0.31 -6.40
CA LYS A 163 19.43 1.40 -6.45
C LYS A 163 19.68 2.00 -5.08
N GLU A 164 18.68 2.68 -4.56
CA GLU A 164 18.86 3.60 -3.44
C GLU A 164 17.76 3.40 -2.41
N LYS A 165 18.14 3.54 -1.14
CA LYS A 165 17.20 3.40 -0.03
C LYS A 165 16.43 4.70 0.12
N LYS A 166 15.11 4.62 0.26
CA LYS A 166 14.25 5.81 0.42
C LYS A 166 14.61 6.61 1.68
N ASN A 167 14.88 5.92 2.78
CA ASN A 167 15.37 6.49 4.03
C ASN A 167 16.01 5.40 4.90
N ASN A 168 16.76 5.77 5.93
CA ASN A 168 17.47 4.81 6.77
C ASN A 168 16.55 3.94 7.64
N TYR A 169 15.34 4.41 7.94
CA TYR A 169 14.41 3.80 8.91
C TYR A 169 13.47 2.76 8.32
N GLN A 170 13.35 2.71 6.99
CA GLN A 170 12.44 1.81 6.31
C GLN A 170 13.21 0.96 5.31
N ASN A 171 12.90 -0.33 5.27
CA ASN A 171 13.44 -1.25 4.28
C ASN A 171 12.76 -1.04 2.91
N ILE A 172 12.76 0.20 2.40
CA ILE A 172 12.11 0.63 1.15
C ILE A 172 13.20 1.19 0.23
N TYR A 173 13.20 0.73 -1.01
CA TYR A 173 14.19 1.08 -2.02
C TYR A 173 13.52 1.56 -3.30
N TRP A 174 14.26 2.37 -4.04
CA TRP A 174 13.98 2.74 -5.42
C TRP A 174 14.54 1.69 -6.37
N TYR A 175 13.73 1.30 -7.34
CA TYR A 175 14.07 0.34 -8.40
C TYR A 175 13.93 1.02 -9.76
N SER A 176 15.03 1.06 -10.52
CA SER A 176 15.11 1.72 -11.83
C SER A 176 16.24 1.13 -12.70
N ASN A 177 16.30 1.52 -13.97
CA ASN A 177 17.39 1.18 -14.90
C ASN A 177 18.56 2.20 -14.90
N GLY A 178 18.38 3.40 -14.34
CA GLY A 178 19.41 4.45 -14.20
C GLY A 178 19.48 5.04 -12.79
N GLN A 179 20.49 5.86 -12.50
CA GLN A 179 20.51 6.75 -11.33
C GLN A 179 19.63 7.97 -11.60
N LEU A 180 18.97 8.50 -10.55
CA LEU A 180 18.08 9.67 -10.62
C LEU A 180 18.74 10.91 -11.25
#